data_AF-A0A0C9Y6Q9-F1
#
_entry.id   AF-A0A0C9Y6Q9-F1
#
_cell.length_a   1.000
_cell.length_b   1.000
_cell.length_c   1.000
_cell.angle_alpha   90.00
_cell.angle_beta   90.00
_cell.angle_gamma   90.00
#
_symmetry.space_group_name_H-M   'P 1'
#
loop_
_entity.id
_entity.type
_entity.pdbx_description
1 polymer ?
#
loop_
_entity_poly.entity_id
_entity_poly.type
_entity_poly.pdbx_seq_one_letter_code
_entity_poly.pdbx_strand_id
1 'polypeptide(L)'
;IPHPLDLSEPTSKPEGFYLVIVGQEVGIFYMWKDAALQVLEISGAVYYKCKTFQQALTDYTVAYNKGELHAIPTPGGPFWPMVLHMPSPALSEGE
;
A
#
# COMPACT_ATOMS: atom_id res chain seq x y z
N ILE A 1 6.16 3.12 -1.00
CA ILE A 1 5.95 1.83 -0.33
C ILE A 1 6.60 1.90 1.05
N PRO A 2 5.86 1.65 2.14
CA PRO A 2 6.35 1.83 3.50
C PRO A 2 7.46 0.82 3.84
N HIS A 3 8.44 1.23 4.64
CA HIS A 3 9.48 0.32 5.12
C HIS A 3 8.87 -0.62 6.17
N PRO A 4 9.30 -1.90 6.29
CA PRO A 4 8.70 -2.84 7.24
C PRO A 4 8.72 -2.37 8.70
N LEU A 5 9.72 -1.58 9.10
CA LEU A 5 9.82 -1.03 10.45
C LEU A 5 8.78 0.07 10.76
N ASP A 6 8.15 0.65 9.73
CA ASP A 6 7.12 1.67 9.90
C ASP A 6 5.73 1.04 10.12
N LEU A 7 5.59 -0.27 9.90
CA LEU A 7 4.34 -0.99 10.11
C LEU A 7 4.16 -1.30 11.60
N SER A 8 3.06 -0.81 12.17
CA SER A 8 2.74 -0.96 13.59
C SER A 8 1.50 -1.82 13.79
N GLU A 9 1.47 -2.57 14.89
CA GLU A 9 0.33 -3.38 15.30
C GLU A 9 -0.95 -2.55 15.48
N PRO A 10 -2.14 -3.13 15.25
CA PRO A 10 -3.39 -2.42 15.43
C PRO A 10 -3.63 -2.11 16.91
N THR A 11 -4.04 -0.87 17.21
CA THR A 11 -4.40 -0.44 18.57
C THR A 11 -5.72 -1.05 19.06
N SER A 12 -6.54 -1.58 18.15
CA SER A 12 -7.85 -2.17 18.42
C SER A 12 -7.92 -3.61 17.88
N LYS A 13 -8.89 -4.40 18.35
CA LYS A 13 -9.06 -5.79 17.89
C LYS A 13 -9.28 -5.84 16.37
N PRO A 14 -8.37 -6.47 15.60
CA PRO A 14 -8.51 -6.56 14.14
C PRO A 14 -9.53 -7.63 13.75
N GLU A 15 -10.13 -7.47 12.57
CA GLU A 15 -10.93 -8.53 11.91
C GLU A 15 -10.01 -9.62 11.32
N GLY A 16 -8.79 -9.22 10.99
CA GLY A 16 -7.65 -10.07 10.69
C GLY A 16 -6.52 -9.27 10.08
N PHE A 17 -5.47 -9.94 9.62
CA PHE A 17 -4.28 -9.30 9.08
C PHE A 17 -4.24 -9.52 7.57
N TYR A 18 -4.64 -8.53 6.80
CA TYR A 18 -4.75 -8.60 5.35
C TYR A 18 -3.49 -8.01 4.74
N LEU A 19 -2.62 -8.87 4.21
CA LEU A 19 -1.39 -8.47 3.54
C LEU A 19 -1.70 -8.21 2.06
N VAL A 20 -1.44 -6.99 1.60
CA VAL A 20 -1.55 -6.57 0.20
C VAL A 20 -0.13 -6.38 -0.35
N ILE A 21 0.23 -7.25 -1.30
CA ILE A 21 1.51 -7.23 -2.04
C ILE A 21 1.36 -6.42 -3.33
N VAL A 22 0.22 -6.57 -4.01
CA VAL A 22 -0.14 -5.78 -5.20
C VAL A 22 -1.55 -5.21 -5.04
N GLY A 23 -1.68 -3.88 -5.13
CA GLY A 23 -2.93 -3.13 -4.94
C GLY A 23 -2.75 -1.62 -5.15
N GLN A 24 -3.78 -0.80 -4.90
CA GLN A 24 -3.67 0.67 -4.98
C GLN A 24 -2.60 1.20 -4.04
N GLU A 25 -2.61 0.70 -2.80
CA GLU A 25 -1.51 0.76 -1.86
C GLU A 25 -1.15 -0.66 -1.40
N VAL A 26 0.06 -0.79 -0.86
CA VAL A 26 0.60 -2.04 -0.30
C VAL A 26 0.80 -1.89 1.20
N GLY A 27 0.68 -2.99 1.94
CA GLY A 27 0.79 -2.96 3.39
C GLY A 27 -0.01 -4.05 4.08
N ILE A 28 -0.15 -3.89 5.40
CA ILE A 28 -0.96 -4.77 6.25
C ILE A 28 -2.17 -3.98 6.72
N PHE A 29 -3.35 -4.47 6.37
CA PHE A 29 -4.64 -3.87 6.73
C PHE A 29 -5.35 -4.74 7.77
N TYR A 30 -6.14 -4.12 8.63
CA TYR A 30 -6.73 -4.79 9.80
C TYR A 30 -8.23 -5.07 9.69
N MET A 31 -8.86 -4.50 8.66
CA MET A 31 -10.27 -4.70 8.32
C MET A 31 -10.36 -5.09 6.85
N TRP A 32 -11.26 -6.02 6.51
CA TRP A 32 -11.42 -6.43 5.12
C TRP A 32 -11.85 -5.26 4.25
N LYS A 33 -12.72 -4.38 4.76
CA LYS A 33 -13.19 -3.19 4.03
C LYS A 33 -12.03 -2.32 3.53
N ASP A 34 -10.96 -2.17 4.32
CA ASP A 34 -9.83 -1.31 3.99
C ASP A 34 -8.91 -2.01 2.99
N ALA A 35 -8.67 -3.31 3.18
CA ALA A 35 -7.92 -4.13 2.22
C ALA A 35 -8.63 -4.22 0.86
N ALA A 36 -9.95 -4.34 0.86
CA ALA A 36 -10.78 -4.45 -0.33
C ALA A 36 -10.65 -3.22 -1.24
N LEU A 37 -10.57 -2.01 -0.66
CA LEU A 37 -10.33 -0.77 -1.42
C LEU A 37 -9.02 -0.80 -2.21
N GLN A 38 -8.03 -1.55 -1.72
CA GLN A 38 -6.73 -1.66 -2.36
C GLN A 38 -6.72 -2.66 -3.52
N VAL A 39 -7.58 -3.67 -3.51
CA VAL A 39 -7.41 -4.85 -4.38
C VAL A 39 -8.54 -5.10 -5.36
N LEU A 40 -9.77 -4.67 -5.07
CA LEU A 40 -10.95 -5.07 -5.85
C LEU A 40 -10.94 -4.57 -7.30
N GLU A 41 -10.39 -3.38 -7.54
CA GLU A 41 -10.34 -2.76 -8.87
C GLU A 41 -8.98 -2.95 -9.56
N ILE A 42 -8.05 -3.69 -8.95
CA ILE A 42 -6.68 -3.84 -9.44
C ILE A 42 -6.52 -5.20 -10.12
N SER A 43 -6.34 -5.15 -11.44
CA SER A 43 -6.01 -6.34 -12.22
C SER A 43 -4.68 -6.93 -11.75
N GLY A 44 -4.68 -8.22 -11.40
CA GLY A 44 -3.50 -8.89 -10.87
C GLY A 44 -3.17 -8.55 -9.41
N ALA A 45 -4.13 -8.03 -8.64
CA ALA A 45 -3.95 -7.82 -7.21
C ALA A 45 -3.51 -9.12 -6.50
N VAL A 46 -2.55 -8.99 -5.59
CA VAL A 46 -2.01 -10.09 -4.79
C VAL A 46 -2.21 -9.72 -3.34
N TYR A 47 -3.07 -10.46 -2.66
CA TYR A 47 -3.36 -10.27 -1.24
C TYR A 47 -3.79 -11.58 -0.59
N TYR A 48 -3.59 -11.67 0.72
CA TYR A 48 -4.10 -12.79 1.51
C TYR A 48 -4.23 -12.44 2.99
N LYS A 49 -5.06 -13.22 3.69
CA LYS A 49 -5.31 -13.08 5.12
C LYS A 49 -4.34 -13.94 5.93
N CYS A 50 -3.63 -13.31 6.86
CA CYS A 50 -2.78 -13.94 7.86
C CYS A 50 -3.51 -14.07 9.20
N LYS A 51 -3.06 -15.02 10.03
CA LYS A 51 -3.61 -15.26 11.37
C LYS A 51 -3.08 -14.29 12.42
N THR A 52 -1.86 -13.79 12.26
CA THR A 52 -1.16 -12.93 13.23
C THR A 52 -0.46 -11.77 12.52
N PHE A 53 -0.24 -10.67 13.24
CA PHE A 53 0.54 -9.55 12.74
C PHE A 53 1.98 -9.97 12.42
N GLN A 54 2.62 -10.72 13.31
CA GLN A 54 3.99 -11.21 13.11
C GLN A 54 4.16 -11.97 11.78
N GLN A 55 3.19 -12.81 11.42
CA GLN A 55 3.22 -13.54 10.15
C GLN A 55 3.11 -12.56 8.97
N ALA A 56 2.11 -11.68 9.01
CA ALA A 56 1.93 -10.67 7.96
C ALA A 56 3.15 -9.75 7.81
N LEU A 57 3.78 -9.35 8.91
CA LEU A 57 4.99 -8.53 8.90
C LEU A 57 6.19 -9.29 8.35
N THR A 58 6.34 -10.56 8.70
CA THR A 58 7.41 -11.42 8.16
C THR A 58 7.26 -11.54 6.65
N ASP A 59 6.06 -11.87 6.18
CA ASP A 59 5.78 -12.06 4.75
C ASP A 59 5.90 -10.74 3.98
N TYR A 60 5.40 -9.63 4.54
CA TYR A 60 5.59 -8.28 4.00
C TYR A 60 7.08 -7.94 3.86
N THR A 61 7.88 -8.24 4.88
CA THR A 61 9.32 -7.98 4.89
C THR A 61 10.04 -8.79 3.82
N VAL A 62 9.67 -10.06 3.65
CA VAL A 62 10.22 -10.91 2.58
C VAL A 62 9.88 -10.34 1.21
N ALA A 63 8.63 -9.97 0.97
CA ALA A 63 8.21 -9.37 -0.30
C ALA A 63 8.88 -8.01 -0.55
N TYR A 64 9.03 -7.18 0.48
CA TYR A 64 9.74 -5.90 0.44
C TYR A 64 11.19 -6.10 -0.01
N ASN A 65 11.92 -7.00 0.65
CA ASN A 65 13.33 -7.28 0.36
C ASN A 65 13.55 -7.88 -1.03
N LYS A 66 12.56 -8.59 -1.57
CA LYS A 66 12.60 -9.14 -2.93
C LYS A 66 12.15 -8.16 -4.02
N GLY A 67 11.60 -6.99 -3.66
CA GLY A 67 11.01 -6.06 -4.63
C GLY A 67 9.67 -6.53 -5.22
N GLU A 68 8.96 -7.41 -4.51
CA GLU A 68 7.67 -7.98 -4.93
C GLU A 68 6.47 -7.09 -4.57
N LEU A 69 6.66 -5.97 -3.85
CA LEU A 69 5.60 -5.04 -3.51
C LEU A 69 5.34 -4.04 -4.65
N HIS A 70 4.10 -3.96 -5.15
CA HIS A 70 3.72 -3.08 -6.26
C HIS A 70 2.46 -2.29 -5.94
N ALA A 71 2.59 -0.97 -5.83
CA ALA A 71 1.46 -0.05 -5.69
C ALA A 71 1.03 0.47 -7.07
N ILE A 72 -0.23 0.23 -7.43
CA ILE A 72 -0.85 0.60 -8.72
C ILE A 72 -2.08 1.47 -8.42
N PRO A 73 -1.88 2.74 -8.01
CA PRO A 73 -2.99 3.62 -7.67
C PRO A 73 -3.81 3.98 -8.91
N THR A 74 -5.13 4.11 -8.75
CA THR A 74 -6.01 4.54 -9.84
C THR A 74 -5.77 6.02 -10.18
N PRO A 75 -5.55 6.40 -11.45
CA PRO A 75 -5.41 7.81 -11.86
C PRO A 75 -6.54 8.70 -11.35
N GLY A 76 -6.20 9.76 -10.61
CA GLY A 76 -7.16 10.69 -10.01
C GLY A 76 -7.95 10.13 -8.81
N GLY A 77 -7.67 8.90 -8.40
CA GLY A 77 -8.27 8.26 -7.22
C GLY A 77 -7.68 8.77 -5.90
N PRO A 78 -8.26 8.35 -4.76
CA PRO A 78 -7.85 8.80 -3.42
C PRO A 78 -6.42 8.41 -3.04
N PHE A 79 -5.89 7.38 -3.69
CA PHE A 79 -4.52 6.87 -3.47
C PHE A 79 -3.53 7.35 -4.55
N TRP A 80 -3.97 8.21 -5.48
CA TRP A 80 -3.11 8.73 -6.53
C TRP A 80 -2.07 9.70 -5.96
N PRO A 81 -0.77 9.50 -6.24
CA PRO A 81 0.28 10.36 -5.69
C PRO A 81 0.14 11.79 -6.23
N MET A 82 -0.16 12.74 -5.34
CA MET A 82 -0.31 14.15 -5.69
C MET A 82 0.97 14.80 -6.22
N VAL A 83 2.15 14.18 -6.03
CA VAL A 83 3.45 14.71 -6.46
C VAL A 83 3.52 14.95 -7.98
N LEU A 84 2.71 14.23 -8.78
CA LEU A 84 2.62 14.41 -10.23
C LEU A 84 1.73 15.57 -10.67
N HIS A 85 1.03 16.24 -9.74
CA HIS A 85 0.10 17.33 -10.01
C HIS A 85 0.62 18.70 -9.55
N MET A 86 1.90 18.81 -9.18
CA MET A 86 2.51 20.14 -9.16
C MET A 86 2.65 20.61 -10.60
N PRO A 87 2.05 21.75 -11.01
CA PRO A 87 2.53 22.41 -12.21
C PRO A 87 4.03 22.63 -11.99
N SER A 88 4.86 22.12 -12.90
CA SER A 88 6.30 22.35 -12.86
C SER A 88 6.52 23.84 -12.55
N PRO A 89 7.40 24.21 -11.59
CA PRO A 89 7.76 25.61 -11.44
C PRO A 89 8.27 26.05 -12.80
N ALA A 90 7.47 26.87 -13.49
CA ALA A 90 7.87 27.44 -14.75
C ALA A 90 9.22 28.09 -14.50
N LEU A 91 10.20 27.67 -15.30
CA LEU A 91 11.46 28.37 -15.46
C LEU A 91 11.07 29.80 -15.85
N SER A 92 10.98 30.70 -14.88
CA SER A 92 11.00 32.14 -15.14
C SER A 92 12.41 32.43 -15.63
N GLU A 93 12.59 32.26 -16.94
CA GLU A 93 13.66 32.92 -17.66
C GLU A 93 13.51 34.42 -17.39
N GLY A 94 14.57 35.00 -16.84
CA GLY A 94 14.63 36.41 -16.53
C GLY A 94 14.64 37.24 -17.81
N GLU A 95 13.92 38.36 -17.76
CA GLU A 95 14.23 39.58 -18.52
C GLU A 95 14.71 40.66 -17.55
#